data_AF-A0A2V9U4V5-F1
#
_entry.id   AF-A0A2V9U4V5-F1
#
_cell.length_a   1.000
_cell.length_b   1.000
_cell.length_c   1.000
_cell.angle_alpha   90.00
_cell.angle_beta   90.00
_cell.angle_gamma   90.00
#
_symmetry.space_group_name_H-M   'P 1'
#
loop_
_entity.id
_entity.type
_entity.pdbx_description
1 polymer ?
#
loop_
_entity_poly.entity_id
_entity_poly.type
_entity_poly.pdbx_seq_one_letter_code
_entity_poly.pdbx_strand_id
1 'polypeptide(L)'
;MLGNRSWDDWIAQYSSSHQHPVNRFCHTVGIPLIVLSLVFFLITVFAHRLWPIAVGLFVIGWIFQFVGHAFEGKPPEFFSDWRFLLV
;
A
#
# COMPACT_ATOMS: atom_id res chain seq x y z
N MET A 1 7.84 -17.24 10.39
CA MET A 1 6.74 -16.72 11.21
C MET A 1 7.00 -15.25 11.49
N LEU A 2 6.04 -14.36 11.21
CA LEU A 2 6.13 -12.95 11.61
C LEU A 2 5.45 -12.80 12.97
N GLY A 3 6.20 -13.00 14.06
CA GLY A 3 5.64 -13.12 15.41
C GLY A 3 4.87 -14.43 15.59
N ASN A 4 3.66 -14.37 16.17
CA ASN A 4 2.85 -15.54 16.53
C ASN A 4 1.93 -16.06 15.41
N ARG A 5 2.04 -15.54 14.17
CA ARG A 5 1.21 -15.91 13.02
C ARG A 5 2.07 -16.50 11.90
N SER A 6 1.54 -17.52 11.23
CA SER A 6 2.12 -18.07 10.00
C SER A 6 1.86 -17.14 8.81
N TRP A 7 2.58 -17.32 7.70
CA TRP A 7 2.33 -16.55 6.47
C TRP A 7 0.93 -16.78 5.90
N ASP A 8 0.44 -18.03 5.99
CA ASP A 8 -0.92 -18.38 5.56
C ASP A 8 -1.98 -17.62 6.36
N ASP A 9 -1.78 -17.44 7.67
CA ASP A 9 -2.69 -16.66 8.52
C ASP A 9 -2.75 -15.19 8.10
N TRP A 10 -1.60 -14.60 7.75
CA TRP A 10 -1.52 -13.22 7.27
C TRP A 10 -2.24 -13.04 5.94
N ILE A 11 -1.97 -13.92 4.98
CA ILE A 11 -2.60 -13.89 3.65
C ILE A 11 -4.10 -14.15 3.76
N ALA A 12 -4.52 -15.10 4.60
CA ALA A 12 -5.92 -15.40 4.82
C ALA A 12 -6.67 -14.20 5.42
N GLN A 13 -6.08 -13.53 6.42
CA GLN A 13 -6.69 -12.33 6.99
C GLN A 13 -6.75 -11.18 5.98
N TYR A 14 -5.65 -10.88 5.29
CA TYR A 14 -5.58 -9.85 4.25
C TYR A 14 -6.62 -10.08 3.15
N SER A 15 -6.70 -11.32 2.65
CA SER A 15 -7.67 -11.69 1.62
C SER A 15 -9.09 -11.47 2.13
N SER A 16 -9.43 -11.90 3.35
CA SER A 16 -10.77 -11.75 3.92
C SER A 16 -11.23 -10.29 4.07
N SER A 17 -10.30 -9.34 4.15
CA SER A 17 -10.58 -7.92 4.31
C SER A 17 -10.60 -7.12 3.01
N HIS A 18 -10.13 -7.70 1.88
CA HIS A 18 -10.08 -7.05 0.56
C HIS A 18 -10.96 -7.77 -0.48
N GLN A 19 -12.27 -7.71 -0.28
CA GLN A 19 -13.22 -8.44 -1.12
C GLN A 19 -13.90 -7.56 -2.18
N HIS A 20 -13.92 -6.25 -1.99
CA HIS A 20 -14.56 -5.32 -2.91
C HIS A 20 -13.72 -5.13 -4.19
N PRO A 21 -14.30 -5.21 -5.40
CA PRO A 21 -13.54 -5.11 -6.65
C PRO A 21 -12.85 -3.76 -6.82
N VAL A 22 -13.48 -2.67 -6.38
CA VAL A 22 -12.86 -1.33 -6.41
C VAL A 22 -11.66 -1.27 -5.48
N ASN A 23 -11.75 -1.88 -4.29
CA ASN A 23 -10.63 -1.93 -3.36
C ASN A 23 -9.43 -2.67 -3.98
N ARG A 24 -9.65 -3.85 -4.53
CA ARG A 24 -8.62 -4.63 -5.23
C ARG A 24 -8.00 -3.87 -6.41
N PHE A 25 -8.81 -3.19 -7.22
CA PHE A 25 -8.31 -2.37 -8.33
C PHE A 25 -7.43 -1.22 -7.83
N CYS A 26 -7.95 -0.45 -6.87
CA CYS A 26 -7.22 0.65 -6.25
C CYS A 26 -5.91 0.18 -5.62
N HIS A 27 -5.89 -0.97 -4.94
CA HIS A 27 -4.68 -1.56 -4.39
C HIS A 27 -3.68 -1.98 -5.47
N THR A 28 -4.17 -2.65 -6.52
CA THR A 28 -3.34 -3.12 -7.64
C THR A 28 -2.62 -1.96 -8.35
N VAL A 29 -3.23 -0.77 -8.39
CA VAL A 29 -2.61 0.45 -8.95
C VAL A 29 -1.78 1.18 -7.88
N GLY A 30 -2.31 1.33 -6.67
CA GLY A 30 -1.71 2.12 -5.61
C GLY A 30 -0.41 1.55 -5.07
N ILE A 31 -0.31 0.22 -4.88
CA ILE A 31 0.90 -0.42 -4.35
C ILE A 31 2.10 -0.19 -5.29
N PRO A 32 2.01 -0.46 -6.60
CA PRO A 32 3.10 -0.15 -7.53
C PRO A 32 3.50 1.33 -7.53
N LEU A 33 2.56 2.27 -7.40
CA LEU A 33 2.87 3.70 -7.33
C LEU A 33 3.66 4.04 -6.06
N ILE A 34 3.28 3.48 -4.90
CA ILE A 34 4.01 3.66 -3.64
C ILE A 34 5.41 3.04 -3.76
N VAL A 35 5.54 1.80 -4.25
CA VAL A 35 6.85 1.16 -4.43
C VAL A 35 7.74 1.96 -5.39
N LEU A 36 7.20 2.42 -6.52
CA LEU A 36 7.92 3.26 -7.47
C LEU A 36 8.35 4.59 -6.84
N SER A 37 7.50 5.20 -6.01
CA SER A 37 7.85 6.43 -5.30
C SER A 37 9.10 6.28 -4.42
N LEU A 38 9.26 5.13 -3.74
CA LEU A 38 10.42 4.82 -2.91
C LEU A 38 11.70 4.74 -3.75
N VAL A 39 11.62 4.12 -4.93
CA VAL A 39 12.74 4.09 -5.89
C VAL A 39 13.09 5.51 -6.34
N PHE A 40 12.09 6.34 -6.67
CA PHE A 40 12.33 7.73 -7.04
C PHE A 40 12.96 8.53 -5.89
N PHE A 41 12.54 8.34 -4.65
CA PHE A 41 13.18 8.96 -3.49
C PHE A 41 14.66 8.59 -3.39
N LEU A 42 15.04 7.34 -3.64
CA LEU A 42 16.46 6.95 -3.68
C LEU A 42 17.22 7.67 -4.80
N ILE A 43 16.60 7.85 -5.97
CA ILE A 43 17.22 8.57 -7.10
C ILE A 43 17.41 10.07 -6.76
N THR A 44 16.56 10.68 -5.92
CA THR A 44 16.69 12.10 -5.56
C THR A 44 18.02 12.45 -4.89
N VAL A 45 18.72 11.45 -4.31
CA VAL A 45 20.07 11.62 -3.77
C VAL A 45 21.05 12.11 -4.85
N PHE A 46 20.89 11.65 -6.08
CA PHE A 46 21.74 12.03 -7.22
C PHE A 46 21.08 13.07 -8.12
N ALA A 47 19.74 13.07 -8.20
CA ALA A 47 18.96 13.96 -9.06
C ALA A 47 17.83 14.62 -8.26
N HIS A 48 18.19 15.57 -7.39
CA HIS A 48 17.27 16.22 -6.46
C HIS A 48 15.98 16.74 -7.12
N ARG A 49 16.06 17.26 -8.36
CA ARG A 49 14.90 17.78 -9.12
C ARG A 49 13.75 16.78 -9.31
N LEU A 50 13.98 15.48 -9.12
CA LEU A 50 12.95 14.45 -9.22
C LEU A 50 12.08 14.30 -7.97
N TRP A 51 12.38 15.02 -6.87
CA TRP A 51 11.62 14.90 -5.62
C TRP A 51 10.11 15.18 -5.77
N PRO A 52 9.63 16.10 -6.64
CA PRO A 52 8.20 16.31 -6.81
C PRO A 52 7.51 15.08 -7.44
N ILE A 53 8.22 14.35 -8.31
CA ILE A 53 7.71 13.10 -8.90
C ILE A 53 7.60 12.03 -7.82
N ALA A 54 8.63 11.89 -6.98
CA ALA A 54 8.61 10.96 -5.85
C ALA A 54 7.42 11.22 -4.91
N VAL A 55 7.24 12.47 -4.49
CA VAL A 55 6.12 12.87 -3.63
C VAL A 55 4.78 12.67 -4.33
N GLY A 56 4.66 13.04 -5.62
CA GLY A 56 3.45 12.87 -6.39
C GLY A 56 3.02 11.40 -6.49
N LEU A 57 3.93 10.50 -6.82
CA LEU A 57 3.68 9.06 -6.86
C LEU A 57 3.26 8.50 -5.50
N PHE A 58 3.93 8.93 -4.43
CA PHE A 58 3.61 8.51 -3.06
C PHE A 58 2.20 8.94 -2.66
N VAL A 59 1.86 10.23 -2.83
CA VAL A 59 0.55 10.79 -2.46
C VAL A 59 -0.55 10.17 -3.30
N ILE A 60 -0.39 10.07 -4.62
CA ILE A 60 -1.39 9.47 -5.51
C ILE A 60 -1.59 7.99 -5.15
N GLY A 61 -0.51 7.24 -4.93
CA GLY A 61 -0.56 5.85 -4.51
C GLY A 61 -1.38 5.67 -3.23
N TRP A 62 -1.13 6.49 -2.20
CA TRP A 62 -1.92 6.47 -0.96
C TRP A 62 -3.37 6.89 -1.14
N ILE A 63 -3.67 7.87 -2.01
CA ILE A 63 -5.06 8.23 -2.34
C ILE A 63 -5.78 7.02 -2.90
N PHE A 64 -5.18 6.27 -3.84
CA PHE A 64 -5.78 5.03 -4.34
C PHE A 64 -6.05 4.04 -3.21
N GLN A 65 -5.07 3.78 -2.32
CA GLN A 65 -5.25 2.88 -1.16
C GLN A 65 -6.46 3.29 -0.30
N PHE A 66 -6.52 4.55 0.13
CA PHE A 66 -7.59 5.03 1.00
C PHE A 66 -8.95 5.05 0.31
N VAL A 67 -9.00 5.40 -0.99
CA VAL A 67 -10.24 5.32 -1.78
C VAL A 67 -10.73 3.86 -1.85
N GLY A 68 -9.84 2.91 -2.09
CA GLY A 68 -10.18 1.48 -2.09
C GLY A 68 -10.84 1.03 -0.79
N HIS A 69 -10.23 1.38 0.35
CA HIS A 69 -10.78 1.09 1.68
C HIS A 69 -12.08 1.83 1.99
N ALA A 70 -12.26 3.05 1.50
CA ALA A 70 -13.52 3.77 1.62
C ALA A 70 -14.68 3.02 0.95
N PHE A 71 -14.43 2.37 -0.20
CA PHE A 71 -15.41 1.49 -0.86
C PHE A 71 -15.58 0.13 -0.18
N GLU A 72 -14.50 -0.43 0.40
CA GLU A 72 -14.59 -1.67 1.20
C GLU A 72 -15.40 -1.46 2.49
N GLY A 73 -15.45 -0.22 3.01
CA GLY A 73 -16.12 0.11 4.27
C GLY A 73 -15.34 -0.36 5.52
N LYS A 74 -14.09 -0.81 5.33
CA LYS A 74 -13.19 -1.28 6.39
C LYS A 74 -11.94 -0.38 6.42
N PRO A 75 -11.43 -0.02 7.61
CA PRO A 75 -10.18 0.69 7.71
C PRO A 75 -9.01 -0.18 7.22
N PRO A 76 -7.93 0.43 6.70
CA PRO A 76 -6.69 -0.28 6.39
C PRO A 76 -6.16 -1.09 7.58
N GLU A 77 -5.68 -2.30 7.31
CA GLU A 77 -5.29 -3.29 8.31
C GLU A 77 -4.03 -2.89 9.05
N PHE A 78 -3.18 -2.05 8.44
CA PHE A 78 -1.99 -1.53 9.09
C PHE A 78 -2.29 -0.66 10.31
N PHE A 79 -3.52 -0.15 10.46
CA PHE A 79 -3.96 0.51 11.69
C PHE A 79 -4.12 -0.45 12.86
N SER A 80 -4.41 -1.73 12.57
CA SER A 80 -4.44 -2.78 13.58
C SER A 80 -3.05 -3.35 13.82
N ASP A 81 -2.28 -3.55 12.75
CA ASP A 81 -0.92 -4.08 12.81
C ASP A 81 -0.09 -3.62 11.61
N TRP A 82 0.94 -2.82 11.85
CA TRP A 82 1.79 -2.23 10.80
C TRP A 82 2.40 -3.25 9.83
N ARG A 83 2.52 -4.52 10.23
CA ARG A 83 3.06 -5.60 9.39
C ARG A 83 2.18 -5.89 8.16
N PHE A 84 0.91 -5.52 8.17
CA PHE A 84 0.04 -5.60 6.98
C PHE A 84 0.49 -4.69 5.83
N LEU A 85 1.44 -3.77 6.04
CA LEU A 85 2.08 -3.05 4.93
C LEU A 85 2.95 -3.98 4.05
N LEU A 86 3.28 -5.18 4.53
CA LEU A 86 4.16 -6.15 3.87
C LEU A 86 3.43 -7.38 3.33
N VAL A 87 2.11 -7.46 3.53
CA VAL A 87 1.23 -8.57 3.12
C VAL A 87 0.38 -8.10 1.96
#